data_AF-A0A935QB22-F1
#
_entry.id   AF-A0A935QB22-F1
#
_cell.length_a   1.000
_cell.length_b   1.000
_cell.length_c   1.000
_cell.angle_alpha   90.00
_cell.angle_beta   90.00
_cell.angle_gamma   90.00
#
_symmetry.space_group_name_H-M   'P 1'
#
loop_
_entity.id
_entity.type
_entity.pdbx_description
1 polymer ?
#
loop_
_entity_poly.entity_id
_entity_poly.type
_entity_poly.pdbx_seq_one_letter_code
_entity_poly.pdbx_strand_id
1 'polypeptide(L)'
;MRPLEWDVRFGTGVASLDDDHQEFLALQNSLLEARGQGRGHRVLHEVLEKLIAWAEIHQAREEAMFEATGYPDAARHRAEHVRLLAAARSLRLRHALDLERLTRAVLGLFDYWWKRHILEHDLEFGRYLAAGRQGAPV
;
A
#
# COMPACT_ATOMS: atom_id res chain seq x y z
N MET A 1 4.17 15.35 -4.18
CA MET A 1 2.98 14.56 -3.84
C MET A 1 1.93 15.50 -3.26
N ARG A 2 0.65 15.31 -3.60
CA ARG A 2 -0.50 16.05 -3.04
C ARG A 2 -1.41 15.06 -2.30
N PRO A 3 -2.25 15.52 -1.36
CA PRO A 3 -3.29 14.68 -0.80
C PRO A 3 -4.17 14.09 -1.91
N LEU A 4 -4.62 12.86 -1.70
CA LEU A 4 -5.49 12.16 -2.62
C LEU A 4 -6.81 11.85 -1.93
N GLU A 5 -7.90 12.07 -2.64
CA GLU A 5 -9.23 11.59 -2.23
C GLU A 5 -9.49 10.26 -2.93
N TRP A 6 -10.22 9.38 -2.26
CA TRP A 6 -10.64 8.12 -2.87
C TRP A 6 -11.54 8.39 -4.07
N ASP A 7 -11.31 7.63 -5.13
CA ASP A 7 -12.12 7.62 -6.34
C ASP A 7 -12.43 6.17 -6.69
N VAL A 8 -13.66 5.90 -7.11
CA VAL A 8 -14.12 4.55 -7.45
C VAL A 8 -13.26 3.86 -8.51
N ARG A 9 -12.54 4.62 -9.34
CA ARG A 9 -11.60 4.11 -10.34
C ARG A 9 -10.34 3.48 -9.74
N PHE A 10 -10.08 3.69 -8.45
CA PHE A 10 -8.99 3.05 -7.71
C PHE A 10 -9.42 1.72 -7.08
N GLY A 11 -10.69 1.34 -7.21
CA GLY A 11 -11.19 0.09 -6.63
C GLY A 11 -10.77 -1.14 -7.43
N THR A 12 -10.47 -2.20 -6.70
CA THR A 12 -10.32 -3.58 -7.17
C THR A 12 -11.69 -4.24 -7.42
N GLY A 13 -12.78 -3.68 -6.87
CA GLY A 13 -14.11 -4.29 -6.87
C GLY A 13 -14.29 -5.35 -5.78
N VAL A 14 -13.34 -5.44 -4.85
CA VAL A 14 -13.40 -6.27 -3.64
C VAL A 14 -13.42 -5.32 -2.44
N ALA A 15 -14.58 -5.21 -1.80
CA ALA A 15 -14.82 -4.23 -0.74
C ALA A 15 -13.72 -4.21 0.34
N SER A 16 -13.26 -5.38 0.80
CA SER A 16 -12.21 -5.45 1.81
C SER A 16 -10.84 -4.95 1.34
N LEU A 17 -10.49 -5.08 0.06
CA LEU A 17 -9.24 -4.51 -0.47
C LEU A 17 -9.38 -3.01 -0.70
N ASP A 18 -10.55 -2.58 -1.18
CA ASP A 18 -10.85 -1.17 -1.42
C ASP A 18 -10.88 -0.38 -0.10
N ASP A 19 -11.34 -0.99 0.99
CA ASP A 19 -11.27 -0.41 2.34
C ASP A 19 -9.81 -0.29 2.81
N ASP A 20 -8.98 -1.32 2.63
CA ASP A 20 -7.55 -1.25 2.96
C ASP A 20 -6.84 -0.14 2.15
N HIS A 21 -7.15 0.01 0.86
CA HIS A 21 -6.55 1.05 0.01
C HIS A 21 -6.98 2.46 0.42
N GLN A 22 -8.21 2.64 0.91
CA GLN A 22 -8.65 3.90 1.51
C GLN A 22 -7.88 4.23 2.78
N GLU A 23 -7.63 3.24 3.64
CA GLU A 23 -6.80 3.41 4.83
C GLU A 23 -5.36 3.82 4.47
N PHE A 24 -4.80 3.21 3.41
CA PHE A 24 -3.49 3.60 2.89
C PHE A 24 -3.44 5.08 2.46
N LEU A 25 -4.46 5.55 1.73
CA LEU A 25 -4.57 6.97 1.36
C LEU A 25 -4.68 7.88 2.59
N ALA A 26 -5.43 7.46 3.61
CA ALA A 26 -5.54 8.21 4.86
C ALA A 26 -4.18 8.34 5.58
N LEU A 27 -3.36 7.28 5.59
CA LEU A 27 -1.99 7.31 6.12
C LEU A 27 -1.10 8.27 5.32
N GLN A 28 -1.17 8.23 3.99
CA GLN A 28 -0.43 9.14 3.11
C GLN A 28 -0.82 10.61 3.36
N ASN A 29 -2.12 10.88 3.46
CA ASN A 29 -2.64 12.23 3.67
C ASN A 29 -2.22 12.77 5.04
N SER A 30 -2.27 11.93 6.09
CA SER A 30 -1.80 12.28 7.44
C SER A 30 -0.32 12.64 7.46
N LEU A 31 0.50 11.95 6.67
CA LEU A 31 1.92 12.26 6.50
C LEU A 31 2.15 13.62 5.83
N LEU A 32 1.40 13.92 4.78
CA LEU A 32 1.48 15.19 4.06
C LEU A 32 1.07 16.37 4.95
N GLU A 33 0.03 16.20 5.75
CA GLU A 33 -0.42 17.20 6.73
C GLU A 33 0.65 17.43 7.81
N ALA A 34 1.18 16.36 8.40
CA ALA A 34 2.21 16.44 9.44
C ALA A 34 3.47 17.17 8.94
N ARG A 35 3.86 16.93 7.69
CA ARG A 35 4.96 17.66 7.03
C ARG A 35 4.65 19.15 6.92
N GLY A 36 3.43 19.53 6.53
CA GLY A 36 3.01 20.93 6.42
C GLY A 36 3.03 21.69 7.75
N GLN A 37 2.86 20.95 8.86
CA GLN A 37 2.88 21.50 10.23
C GLN A 37 4.28 21.48 10.87
N GLY A 38 5.32 21.09 10.13
CA GLY A 38 6.69 21.02 10.65
C GLY A 38 6.89 19.94 11.73
N ARG A 39 6.02 18.93 11.79
CA ARG A 39 6.14 17.84 12.77
C ARG A 39 7.35 16.95 12.41
N GLY A 40 8.19 16.68 13.42
CA GLY A 40 9.52 16.08 13.24
C GLY A 40 9.58 14.55 13.14
N HIS A 41 10.77 13.99 13.38
CA HIS A 41 11.10 12.56 13.22
C HIS A 41 10.11 11.58 13.84
N ARG A 42 9.57 11.92 15.02
CA ARG A 42 8.62 11.06 15.74
C ARG A 42 7.40 10.71 14.90
N VAL A 43 6.81 11.68 14.21
CA VAL A 43 5.60 11.44 13.40
C VAL A 43 5.91 10.55 12.19
N LEU A 44 7.08 10.72 11.56
CA LEU A 44 7.51 9.83 10.48
C LEU A 44 7.66 8.38 10.95
N HIS A 45 8.24 8.18 12.12
CA HIS A 45 8.36 6.84 12.69
C HIS A 45 6.99 6.24 13.03
N GLU A 46 6.08 7.00 13.62
CA GLU A 46 4.70 6.55 13.91
C GLU A 46 3.94 6.21 12.61
N VAL A 47 4.08 7.01 11.56
CA VAL A 47 3.48 6.71 10.24
C VAL A 47 4.07 5.43 9.64
N LEU A 48 5.38 5.24 9.73
CA LEU A 48 6.04 4.03 9.22
C LEU A 48 5.60 2.77 9.98
N GLU A 49 5.43 2.83 11.31
CA GLU A 49 4.87 1.71 12.07
C GLU A 49 3.45 1.36 11.60
N LYS A 50 2.60 2.37 11.43
CA LYS A 50 1.23 2.18 10.93
C LYS A 50 1.22 1.61 9.51
N LEU A 51 2.09 2.09 8.63
CA LEU A 51 2.23 1.58 7.27
C LEU A 51 2.70 0.12 7.26
N ILE A 52 3.65 -0.25 8.11
CA ILE A 52 4.14 -1.63 8.22
C ILE A 52 3.02 -2.56 8.69
N ALA A 53 2.32 -2.19 9.75
CA ALA A 53 1.21 -2.98 10.28
C ALA A 53 0.06 -3.13 9.26
N TRP A 54 -0.33 -2.03 8.60
CA TRP A 54 -1.30 -2.04 7.52
C TRP A 54 -0.86 -2.99 6.40
N ALA A 55 0.39 -2.89 5.95
CA ALA A 55 0.91 -3.68 4.85
C ALA A 55 0.89 -5.18 5.19
N GLU A 56 1.31 -5.56 6.40
CA GLU A 56 1.31 -6.97 6.82
C GLU A 56 -0.11 -7.58 6.77
N ILE A 57 -1.12 -6.82 7.20
CA ILE A 57 -2.52 -7.25 7.17
C ILE A 57 -3.06 -7.32 5.74
N HIS A 58 -2.86 -6.26 4.96
CA HIS A 58 -3.35 -6.13 3.59
C HIS A 58 -2.78 -7.23 2.68
N GLN A 59 -1.46 -7.41 2.71
CA GLN A 59 -0.76 -8.39 1.87
C GLN A 59 -1.13 -9.82 2.26
N ALA A 60 -1.28 -10.12 3.56
CA ALA A 60 -1.74 -11.44 4.00
C ALA A 60 -3.15 -11.77 3.48
N ARG A 61 -4.03 -10.76 3.42
CA ARG A 61 -5.38 -10.90 2.86
C ARG A 61 -5.32 -11.18 1.36
N GLU A 62 -4.56 -10.40 0.59
CA GLU A 62 -4.38 -10.65 -0.84
C GLU A 62 -3.78 -12.03 -1.10
N GLU A 63 -2.75 -12.41 -0.37
CA GLU A 63 -2.07 -13.69 -0.56
C GLU A 63 -2.94 -14.90 -0.24
N ALA A 64 -3.82 -14.81 0.75
CA ALA A 64 -4.86 -15.81 0.98
C ALA A 64 -5.82 -15.91 -0.21
N MET A 65 -6.19 -14.77 -0.82
CA MET A 65 -7.02 -14.78 -2.02
C MET A 65 -6.28 -15.30 -3.26
N PHE A 66 -4.97 -15.08 -3.38
CA PHE A 66 -4.15 -15.65 -4.45
C PHE A 66 -4.21 -17.18 -4.42
N GLU A 67 -4.03 -17.78 -3.25
CA GLU A 67 -4.10 -19.25 -3.08
C GLU A 67 -5.52 -19.78 -3.35
N ALA A 68 -6.55 -19.09 -2.85
CA ALA A 68 -7.93 -19.52 -3.03
C ALA A 68 -8.41 -19.46 -4.50
N THR A 69 -7.79 -18.62 -5.32
CA THR A 69 -8.22 -18.38 -6.69
C THR A 69 -7.28 -18.93 -7.76
N GLY A 70 -6.04 -19.28 -7.38
CA GLY A 70 -5.02 -19.71 -8.33
C GLY A 70 -4.51 -18.57 -9.21
N TYR A 71 -4.39 -17.37 -8.64
CA TYR A 71 -3.92 -16.18 -9.37
C TYR A 71 -2.54 -16.43 -10.01
N PRO A 72 -2.42 -16.39 -11.36
CA PRO A 72 -1.20 -16.81 -12.05
C PRO A 72 0.02 -15.94 -11.74
N ASP A 73 -0.20 -14.67 -11.38
CA ASP A 73 0.86 -13.70 -11.08
C ASP A 73 1.23 -13.63 -9.59
N ALA A 74 0.70 -14.52 -8.75
CA ALA A 74 0.89 -14.49 -7.29
C ALA A 74 2.37 -14.41 -6.86
N ALA A 75 3.27 -15.14 -7.53
CA ALA A 75 4.69 -15.13 -7.20
C ALA A 75 5.34 -13.75 -7.44
N ARG A 76 4.98 -13.08 -8.54
CA ARG A 76 5.46 -11.74 -8.88
C ARG A 76 4.93 -10.70 -7.88
N HIS A 77 3.64 -10.81 -7.53
CA HIS A 77 2.98 -9.92 -6.58
C HIS A 77 3.59 -10.02 -5.17
N ARG A 78 3.81 -11.25 -4.68
CA ARG A 78 4.51 -11.52 -3.41
C ARG A 78 5.94 -10.98 -3.36
N ALA A 79 6.65 -11.00 -4.48
CA ALA A 79 7.99 -10.43 -4.52
C ALA A 79 7.96 -8.90 -4.29
N GLU A 80 6.98 -8.19 -4.87
CA GLU A 80 6.79 -6.77 -4.58
C GLU A 80 6.37 -6.53 -3.12
N HIS A 81 5.53 -7.40 -2.55
CA HIS A 81 5.17 -7.33 -1.12
C HIS A 81 6.41 -7.34 -0.21
N VAL A 82 7.27 -8.34 -0.38
CA VAL A 82 8.50 -8.49 0.38
C VAL A 82 9.40 -7.26 0.20
N ARG A 83 9.51 -6.74 -1.03
CA ARG A 83 10.34 -5.57 -1.36
C ARG A 83 9.85 -4.30 -0.66
N LEU A 84 8.54 -4.05 -0.69
CA LEU A 84 7.91 -2.85 -0.11
C LEU A 84 7.98 -2.88 1.41
N LEU A 85 7.67 -4.02 2.02
CA LEU A 85 7.74 -4.21 3.47
C LEU A 85 9.19 -4.06 3.98
N ALA A 86 10.17 -4.61 3.26
CA ALA A 86 11.58 -4.44 3.58
C ALA A 86 12.03 -2.97 3.48
N ALA A 87 11.55 -2.23 2.46
CA ALA A 87 11.83 -0.81 2.30
C ALA A 87 11.24 0.01 3.47
N ALA A 88 9.98 -0.25 3.86
CA ALA A 88 9.34 0.41 5.00
C ALA A 88 10.10 0.17 6.30
N ARG A 89 10.43 -1.09 6.60
CA ARG A 89 11.23 -1.48 7.78
C ARG A 89 12.63 -0.85 7.76
N SER A 90 13.29 -0.79 6.60
CA SER A 90 14.58 -0.12 6.47
C SER A 90 14.49 1.36 6.79
N LEU A 91 13.48 2.09 6.27
CA LEU A 91 13.28 3.49 6.59
C LEU A 91 12.96 3.70 8.08
N ARG A 92 12.21 2.78 8.70
CA ARG A 92 11.84 2.87 10.11
C ARG A 92 13.04 2.83 11.06
N LEU A 93 14.10 2.12 10.68
CA LEU A 93 15.34 1.97 11.44
C LEU A 93 16.37 3.09 11.19
N ARG A 94 16.15 3.96 10.19
CA ARG A 94 17.10 5.02 9.82
C ARG A 94 16.97 6.26 10.70
N HIS A 95 17.41 6.15 11.95
CA HIS A 95 17.46 7.25 12.91
C HIS A 95 18.55 8.28 12.61
N ALA A 96 19.57 7.92 11.82
CA ALA A 96 20.71 8.78 11.51
C ALA A 96 20.50 9.71 10.30
N LEU A 97 19.38 9.58 9.57
CA LEU A 97 19.06 10.52 8.50
C LEU A 97 18.56 11.84 9.09
N ASP A 98 18.88 12.96 8.43
CA ASP A 98 18.19 14.21 8.73
C ASP A 98 16.69 14.10 8.36
N LEU A 99 15.88 14.95 8.99
CA LEU A 99 14.43 14.94 8.87
C LEU A 99 13.97 15.08 7.42
N GLU A 100 14.64 15.92 6.64
CA GLU A 100 14.25 16.22 5.26
C GLU A 100 14.49 15.00 4.36
N ARG A 101 15.66 14.35 4.48
CA ARG A 101 15.99 13.11 3.76
C ARG A 101 15.03 11.99 4.11
N LEU A 102 14.76 11.79 5.41
CA LEU A 102 13.81 10.75 5.84
C LEU A 102 12.42 11.03 5.27
N THR A 103 11.94 12.28 5.38
CA THR A 103 10.63 12.69 4.83
C THR A 103 10.54 12.41 3.33
N ARG A 104 11.56 12.81 2.54
CA ARG A 104 11.56 12.55 1.10
C ARG A 104 11.54 11.05 0.77
N ALA A 105 12.29 10.24 1.51
CA ALA A 105 12.33 8.80 1.29
C ALA A 105 10.98 8.13 1.62
N VAL A 106 10.34 8.51 2.72
CA VAL A 106 9.01 7.99 3.11
C VAL A 106 7.96 8.39 2.07
N LEU A 107 7.93 9.66 1.64
CA LEU A 107 7.01 10.11 0.58
C LEU A 107 7.24 9.38 -0.75
N GLY A 108 8.50 9.10 -1.10
CA GLY A 108 8.83 8.32 -2.28
C GLY A 108 8.34 6.87 -2.19
N LEU A 109 8.40 6.27 -1.00
CA LEU A 109 7.85 4.94 -0.76
C LEU A 109 6.32 4.93 -0.94
N PHE A 110 5.60 5.89 -0.34
CA PHE A 110 4.16 6.02 -0.53
C PHE A 110 3.79 6.22 -2.01
N ASP A 111 4.52 7.08 -2.74
CA ASP A 111 4.24 7.35 -4.17
C ASP A 111 4.44 6.12 -5.04
N TYR A 112 5.51 5.36 -4.80
CA TYR A 112 5.75 4.10 -5.51
C TYR A 112 4.67 3.08 -5.16
N TRP A 113 4.39 2.87 -3.86
CA TRP A 113 3.41 1.89 -3.42
C TRP A 113 2.02 2.18 -4.00
N TRP A 114 1.59 3.44 -3.97
CA TRP A 114 0.33 3.83 -4.58
C TRP A 114 0.30 3.57 -6.09
N LYS A 115 1.25 4.14 -6.84
CA LYS A 115 1.18 4.15 -8.30
C LYS A 115 1.55 2.83 -8.95
N ARG A 116 2.52 2.13 -8.37
CA ARG A 116 3.14 0.95 -8.98
C ARG A 116 2.64 -0.34 -8.37
N HIS A 117 2.22 -0.32 -7.11
CA HIS A 117 1.68 -1.51 -6.46
C HIS A 117 0.16 -1.50 -6.51
N ILE A 118 -0.48 -0.60 -5.77
CA ILE A 118 -1.95 -0.54 -5.68
C ILE A 118 -2.58 -0.36 -7.06
N LEU A 119 -2.26 0.74 -7.75
CA LEU A 119 -2.89 1.08 -9.03
C LEU A 119 -2.54 0.16 -10.22
N GLU A 120 -1.54 -0.71 -10.08
CA GLU A 120 -1.13 -1.63 -11.15
C GLU A 120 -1.40 -3.08 -10.77
N HIS A 121 -0.71 -3.60 -9.75
CA HIS A 121 -0.77 -4.99 -9.33
C HIS A 121 -2.11 -5.35 -8.66
N ASP A 122 -2.56 -4.56 -7.67
CA ASP A 122 -3.79 -4.91 -6.93
C ASP A 122 -5.02 -4.74 -7.82
N LEU A 123 -5.04 -3.72 -8.70
CA LEU A 123 -6.08 -3.58 -9.71
C LEU A 123 -6.05 -4.69 -10.76
N GLU A 124 -4.87 -5.20 -11.15
CA GLU A 124 -4.74 -6.38 -12.01
C GLU A 124 -5.34 -7.61 -11.35
N PHE A 125 -5.05 -7.81 -10.06
CA PHE A 125 -5.66 -8.87 -9.27
C PHE A 125 -7.18 -8.72 -9.16
N GLY A 126 -7.69 -7.51 -8.88
CA GLY A 126 -9.12 -7.22 -8.86
C GLY A 126 -9.82 -7.58 -10.18
N ARG A 127 -9.20 -7.26 -11.33
CA ARG A 127 -9.70 -7.65 -12.66
C ARG A 127 -9.75 -9.17 -12.83
N TYR A 128 -8.72 -9.89 -12.38
CA TYR A 128 -8.68 -11.35 -12.41
C TYR A 128 -9.85 -11.95 -11.59
N LEU A 129 -10.07 -11.46 -10.37
CA LEU A 129 -11.18 -11.89 -9.52
C LEU A 129 -12.55 -11.63 -10.16
N ALA A 130 -12.73 -10.46 -10.80
CA ALA A 130 -13.95 -10.11 -11.49
C ALA A 130 -14.23 -11.01 -12.71
N ALA A 131 -13.18 -11.41 -13.44
CA ALA A 131 -13.30 -12.33 -14.58
C ALA A 131 -13.67 -13.76 -14.13
N GLY A 132 -13.08 -14.25 -13.04
CA GLY A 132 -13.39 -15.57 -12.49
C GLY A 132 -14.85 -15.72 -12.02
N ARG A 133 -15.45 -14.65 -11.50
CA ARG A 133 -16.87 -14.62 -11.09
C ARG A 133 -17.86 -14.71 -12.26
N GLN A 134 -17.45 -14.31 -13.47
CA GLN A 134 -18.30 -14.34 -14.66
C GLN A 134 -18.33 -15.72 -15.35
N GLY A 135 -17.48 -16.65 -14.93
CA GLY A 135 -17.38 -18.01 -15.48
C GLY A 135 -18.05 -19.12 -14.65
N ALA A 136 -18.63 -18.80 -13.49
CA ALA A 136 -19.33 -19.79 -12.67
C ALA A 136 -20.77 -19.98 -13.20
N PRO A 137 -21.14 -21.18 -13.70
CA PRO A 137 -22.55 -21.44 -14.03
C PRO A 137 -23.36 -21.42 -12.72
N VAL A 138 -24.52 -20.75 -12.77
CA VAL A 138 -25.59 -20.85 -11.76
C VAL A 138 -26.12 -22.27 -11.72
#